data_AF-A0A6N7YIH1-F1
#
_entry.id   AF-A0A6N7YIH1-F1
#
_cell.length_a   1.000
_cell.length_b   1.000
_cell.length_c   1.000
_cell.angle_alpha   90.00
_cell.angle_beta   90.00
_cell.angle_gamma   90.00
#
_symmetry.space_group_name_H-M   'P 1'
#
loop_
_entity.id
_entity.type
_entity.pdbx_description
1 polymer ?
#
loop_
_entity_poly.entity_id
_entity_poly.type
_entity_poly.pdbx_seq_one_letter_code
_entity_poly.pdbx_strand_id
1 'polypeptide(L)'
;MKTMKKSNQLILVATLTLCMLLTLFVPSTNVNAASKRTKALTAYRNFMEKRTSYYDQFALIYYNNDSTPDLFYNNYIDTAVYTYKKGKLVCLYKNSASGVYSSYYPKKRMLIGSYAHMGQSTETYYRSSGACLSKSQGLGIRKSIYNKISGYSYKSISKSTFNKTLKKYVGSKKKKKIKNYRNTAANRNKVLK
;
A
#
# COMPACT_ATOMS: atom_id res chain seq x y z
N MET A 1 25.89 -62.86 23.93
CA MET A 1 25.85 -61.73 22.96
C MET A 1 25.92 -62.33 21.56
N LYS A 2 24.82 -62.33 20.79
CA LYS A 2 24.76 -63.01 19.47
C LYS A 2 25.52 -62.18 18.43
N THR A 3 26.62 -62.72 17.89
CA THR A 3 27.37 -62.11 16.79
C THR A 3 26.57 -62.22 15.50
N MET A 4 26.32 -61.08 14.87
CA MET A 4 25.55 -60.99 13.63
C MET A 4 26.38 -61.55 12.47
N LYS A 5 25.83 -62.50 11.69
CA LYS A 5 26.53 -63.08 10.52
C LYS A 5 26.92 -61.97 9.53
N LYS A 6 28.12 -62.05 8.97
CA LYS A 6 28.72 -61.06 8.05
C LYS A 6 27.79 -60.69 6.87
N SER A 7 26.99 -61.64 6.39
CA SER A 7 25.95 -61.45 5.37
C SER A 7 24.86 -60.46 5.80
N ASN A 8 24.44 -60.50 7.06
CA ASN A 8 23.39 -59.63 7.59
C ASN A 8 23.90 -58.21 7.82
N GLN A 9 25.20 -58.04 8.10
CA GLN A 9 25.84 -56.72 8.15
C GLN A 9 25.94 -56.08 6.77
N LEU A 10 26.31 -56.87 5.75
CA LEU A 10 26.36 -56.39 4.36
C LEU A 10 24.98 -55.96 3.85
N ILE A 11 23.93 -56.71 4.14
CA ILE A 11 22.56 -56.36 3.76
C ILE A 11 22.11 -55.09 4.48
N LEU A 12 22.41 -54.95 5.78
CA LEU A 12 22.06 -53.77 6.57
C LEU A 12 22.78 -52.51 6.04
N VAL A 13 24.07 -52.63 5.73
CA VAL A 13 24.86 -51.51 5.16
C VAL A 13 24.32 -51.15 3.78
N ALA A 14 24.03 -52.13 2.92
CA ALA A 14 23.45 -51.89 1.60
C ALA A 14 22.08 -51.19 1.67
N THR A 15 21.22 -51.60 2.61
CA THR A 15 19.89 -50.96 2.80
C THR A 15 20.02 -49.54 3.35
N LEU A 16 20.88 -49.30 4.34
CA LEU A 16 21.16 -47.94 4.85
C LEU A 16 21.72 -47.02 3.76
N THR A 17 22.62 -47.53 2.92
CA THR A 17 23.23 -46.76 1.84
C THR A 17 22.20 -46.45 0.75
N LEU A 18 21.35 -47.41 0.39
CA LEU A 18 20.24 -47.21 -0.55
C LEU A 18 19.20 -46.22 -0.03
N CYS A 19 18.88 -46.27 1.27
CA CYS A 19 18.02 -45.27 1.92
C CYS A 19 18.61 -43.85 1.88
N MET A 20 19.92 -43.69 2.12
CA MET A 20 20.59 -42.39 1.99
C MET A 20 20.60 -41.88 0.53
N LEU A 21 20.86 -42.76 -0.44
CA LEU A 21 20.80 -42.43 -1.87
C LEU A 21 19.41 -41.97 -2.32
N LEU A 22 18.33 -42.55 -1.78
CA LEU A 22 16.95 -42.14 -2.07
C LEU A 22 16.60 -40.76 -1.48
N THR A 23 17.25 -40.32 -0.40
CA THR A 23 17.05 -38.96 0.16
C THR A 23 17.74 -37.85 -0.65
N LEU A 24 18.73 -38.20 -1.50
CA LEU A 24 19.42 -37.24 -2.37
C LEU A 24 18.59 -36.83 -3.60
N PHE A 25 17.51 -37.58 -3.90
CA PHE A 25 16.58 -37.30 -4.99
C PHE A 25 15.20 -36.87 -4.50
N VAL A 26 15.10 -36.22 -3.34
CA VAL A 26 13.90 -35.42 -3.07
C VAL A 26 13.97 -34.25 -4.06
N PRO A 27 13.08 -34.16 -5.06
CA PRO A 27 13.01 -32.94 -5.85
C PRO A 27 12.83 -31.82 -4.85
N SER A 28 13.79 -30.88 -4.81
CA SER A 28 13.57 -29.62 -4.14
C SER A 28 12.37 -29.02 -4.85
N THR A 29 11.17 -29.28 -4.33
CA THR A 29 10.02 -28.50 -4.68
C THR A 29 10.46 -27.11 -4.22
N ASN A 30 10.88 -26.30 -5.20
CA ASN A 30 10.99 -24.88 -5.04
C ASN A 30 9.54 -24.44 -4.80
N VAL A 31 9.03 -24.68 -3.59
CA VAL A 31 7.89 -23.98 -3.03
C VAL A 31 8.41 -22.57 -2.91
N ASN A 32 8.47 -21.89 -4.05
CA ASN A 32 9.03 -20.58 -4.20
C ASN A 32 8.00 -19.69 -3.52
N ALA A 33 8.16 -19.54 -2.20
CA ALA A 33 7.21 -18.86 -1.37
C ALA A 33 7.04 -17.48 -1.97
N ALA A 34 5.88 -17.24 -2.59
CA ALA A 34 5.66 -16.04 -3.38
C ALA A 34 6.08 -14.83 -2.55
N SER A 35 6.86 -13.93 -3.16
CA SER A 35 7.43 -12.78 -2.45
C SER A 35 6.31 -12.01 -1.73
N LYS A 36 6.65 -11.30 -0.63
CA LYS A 36 5.68 -10.44 0.08
C LYS A 36 4.95 -9.51 -0.89
N ARG A 37 5.65 -9.01 -1.91
CA ARG A 37 5.07 -8.19 -2.98
C ARG A 37 4.07 -8.97 -3.81
N THR A 38 4.42 -10.16 -4.31
CA THR A 38 3.53 -11.00 -5.11
C THR A 38 2.24 -11.31 -4.35
N LYS A 39 2.34 -11.75 -3.08
CA LYS A 39 1.17 -12.01 -2.24
C LYS A 39 0.28 -10.78 -2.07
N ALA A 40 0.88 -9.60 -1.89
CA ALA A 40 0.14 -8.34 -1.79
C ALA A 40 -0.60 -8.01 -3.11
N LEU A 41 0.08 -8.10 -4.25
CA LEU A 41 -0.50 -7.80 -5.56
C LEU A 41 -1.64 -8.76 -5.91
N THR A 42 -1.49 -10.05 -5.63
CA THR A 42 -2.58 -11.03 -5.76
C THR A 42 -3.78 -10.68 -4.88
N ALA A 43 -3.57 -10.31 -3.62
CA ALA A 43 -4.66 -9.90 -2.73
C ALA A 43 -5.36 -8.62 -3.22
N TYR A 44 -4.61 -7.64 -3.72
CA TYR A 44 -5.17 -6.41 -4.29
C TYR A 44 -5.96 -6.69 -5.56
N ARG A 45 -5.47 -7.58 -6.43
CA ARG A 45 -6.17 -8.02 -7.63
C ARG A 45 -7.52 -8.64 -7.26
N ASN A 46 -7.52 -9.61 -6.37
CA ASN A 46 -8.75 -10.29 -5.92
C ASN A 46 -9.74 -9.32 -5.27
N PHE A 47 -9.24 -8.31 -4.56
CA PHE A 47 -10.08 -7.24 -4.01
C PHE A 47 -10.70 -6.37 -5.09
N MET A 48 -9.94 -5.99 -6.11
CA MET A 48 -10.43 -5.15 -7.22
C MET A 48 -11.33 -5.92 -8.19
N GLU A 49 -11.13 -7.23 -8.41
CA GLU A 49 -11.99 -8.05 -9.28
C GLU A 49 -13.44 -8.12 -8.80
N LYS A 50 -13.67 -8.03 -7.48
CA LYS A 50 -15.02 -8.04 -6.89
C LYS A 50 -15.74 -6.69 -6.96
N ARG A 51 -15.08 -5.65 -7.49
CA ARG A 51 -15.60 -4.28 -7.56
C ARG A 51 -15.97 -3.95 -9.00
N THR A 52 -17.25 -3.75 -9.27
CA THR A 52 -17.79 -3.65 -10.63
C THR A 52 -18.29 -2.25 -10.99
N SER A 53 -18.16 -1.25 -10.10
CA SER A 53 -18.59 0.11 -10.41
C SER A 53 -17.73 0.72 -11.51
N TYR A 54 -18.38 1.42 -12.44
CA TYR A 54 -17.69 2.21 -13.48
C TYR A 54 -16.68 3.21 -12.90
N TYR A 55 -16.94 3.71 -11.69
CA TYR A 55 -16.10 4.69 -11.01
C TYR A 55 -14.98 4.06 -10.19
N ASP A 56 -14.89 2.73 -10.09
CA ASP A 56 -13.82 2.08 -9.36
C ASP A 56 -12.48 2.32 -10.03
N GLN A 57 -11.58 2.92 -9.27
CA GLN A 57 -10.21 3.23 -9.66
C GLN A 57 -9.24 2.73 -8.61
N PHE A 58 -8.02 2.46 -9.05
CA PHE A 58 -6.96 2.04 -8.15
C PHE A 58 -5.59 2.56 -8.58
N ALA A 59 -4.66 2.56 -7.64
CA ALA A 59 -3.24 2.80 -7.87
C ALA A 59 -2.39 2.00 -6.87
N LEU A 60 -1.14 1.75 -7.24
CA LEU A 60 -0.12 1.30 -6.29
C LEU A 60 0.66 2.51 -5.78
N ILE A 61 0.64 2.72 -4.46
CA ILE A 61 1.36 3.81 -3.81
C ILE A 61 2.22 3.26 -2.66
N TYR A 62 3.30 3.94 -2.31
CA TYR A 62 4.07 3.60 -1.11
C TYR A 62 3.57 4.47 0.05
N TYR A 63 2.41 4.16 0.62
CA TYR A 63 1.80 4.98 1.66
C TYR A 63 2.38 4.64 3.04
N ASN A 64 2.48 3.35 3.33
CA ASN A 64 3.05 2.80 4.53
C ASN A 64 4.59 2.85 4.51
N ASN A 65 5.22 2.75 5.69
CA ASN A 65 6.68 2.76 5.82
C ASN A 65 7.29 1.38 5.57
N ASP A 66 7.02 0.81 4.40
CA ASP A 66 7.62 -0.46 3.97
C ASP A 66 8.04 -0.41 2.49
N SER A 67 8.61 -1.51 2.00
CA SER A 67 9.04 -1.69 0.61
C SER A 67 7.96 -2.30 -0.29
N THR A 68 6.80 -2.65 0.26
CA THR A 68 5.69 -3.24 -0.48
C THR A 68 4.69 -2.13 -0.81
N PRO A 69 4.22 -1.98 -2.05
CA PRO A 69 3.21 -0.97 -2.33
C PRO A 69 1.88 -1.32 -1.63
N ASP A 70 1.16 -0.27 -1.27
CA ASP A 70 -0.21 -0.31 -0.79
C ASP A 70 -1.18 -0.07 -1.95
N LEU A 71 -2.36 -0.66 -1.87
CA LEU A 71 -3.47 -0.40 -2.79
C LEU A 71 -4.16 0.88 -2.38
N PHE A 72 -4.04 1.93 -3.20
CA PHE A 72 -4.95 3.06 -3.16
C PHE A 72 -6.20 2.69 -3.96
N TYR A 73 -7.36 2.78 -3.33
CA TYR A 73 -8.67 2.56 -3.93
C TYR A 73 -9.46 3.87 -3.87
N ASN A 74 -10.12 4.21 -4.97
CA ASN A 74 -10.97 5.38 -5.07
C ASN A 74 -12.17 5.08 -5.95
N ASN A 75 -13.36 5.44 -5.49
CA ASN A 75 -14.53 5.59 -6.34
C ASN A 75 -15.23 6.91 -6.02
N TYR A 76 -16.47 7.10 -6.49
CA TYR A 76 -17.22 8.34 -6.25
C TYR A 76 -17.56 8.60 -4.77
N ILE A 77 -17.67 7.54 -3.96
CA ILE A 77 -18.22 7.57 -2.59
C ILE A 77 -17.13 7.35 -1.54
N ASP A 78 -16.17 6.48 -1.84
CA ASP A 78 -15.19 5.95 -0.92
C ASP A 78 -13.78 6.09 -1.48
N THR A 79 -12.87 6.58 -0.64
CA THR A 79 -11.43 6.45 -0.83
C THR A 79 -10.83 5.65 0.30
N ALA A 80 -9.96 4.70 -0.03
CA ALA A 80 -9.26 3.90 0.97
C ALA A 80 -7.82 3.58 0.55
N VAL A 81 -6.98 3.28 1.54
CA VAL A 81 -5.66 2.68 1.33
C VAL A 81 -5.60 1.36 2.07
N TYR A 82 -5.26 0.28 1.36
CA TYR A 82 -5.10 -1.05 1.93
C TYR A 82 -3.65 -1.51 1.83
N THR A 83 -3.17 -2.15 2.88
CA THR A 83 -1.88 -2.84 2.91
C THR A 83 -2.08 -4.33 3.10
N TYR A 84 -1.17 -5.16 2.59
CA TYR A 84 -1.18 -6.59 2.83
C TYR A 84 -0.25 -6.95 3.99
N LYS A 85 -0.82 -7.50 5.08
CA LYS A 85 -0.08 -7.87 6.29
C LYS A 85 -0.62 -9.16 6.87
N LYS A 86 0.27 -10.12 7.16
CA LYS A 86 -0.07 -11.41 7.79
C LYS A 86 -1.25 -12.13 7.12
N GLY A 87 -1.18 -12.30 5.80
CA GLY A 87 -2.19 -13.08 5.07
C GLY A 87 -3.44 -12.29 4.63
N LYS A 88 -3.65 -11.06 5.12
CA LYS A 88 -4.90 -10.30 4.89
C LYS A 88 -4.66 -8.86 4.47
N LEU A 89 -5.70 -8.28 3.84
CA LEU A 89 -5.78 -6.84 3.61
C LEU A 89 -6.13 -6.11 4.90
N VAL A 90 -5.43 -5.03 5.18
CA VAL A 90 -5.62 -4.15 6.33
C VAL A 90 -5.85 -2.74 5.82
N CYS A 91 -6.96 -2.14 6.20
CA CYS A 91 -7.25 -0.75 5.86
C CYS A 91 -6.37 0.20 6.70
N LEU A 92 -5.60 1.05 6.03
CA LEU A 92 -4.72 2.05 6.65
C LEU A 92 -5.32 3.47 6.66
N TYR A 93 -6.28 3.70 5.77
CA TYR A 93 -6.98 4.95 5.59
C TYR A 93 -8.33 4.64 4.94
N LYS A 94 -9.40 5.26 5.44
CA LYS A 94 -10.71 5.28 4.79
C LYS A 94 -11.31 6.66 5.00
N ASN A 95 -11.92 7.20 3.95
CA ASN A 95 -12.72 8.41 4.03
C ASN A 95 -13.90 8.27 3.04
N SER A 96 -15.10 8.59 3.51
CA SER A 96 -16.36 8.45 2.77
C SER A 96 -16.86 9.80 2.22
N ALA A 97 -15.91 10.66 1.85
CA ALA A 97 -16.19 11.95 1.23
C ALA A 97 -15.53 12.02 -0.14
N SER A 98 -16.24 12.63 -1.09
CA SER A 98 -15.80 12.93 -2.46
C SER A 98 -14.58 13.87 -2.46
N GLY A 99 -13.42 13.32 -2.13
CA GLY A 99 -12.14 13.99 -2.22
C GLY A 99 -11.42 13.58 -3.50
N VAL A 100 -10.99 14.54 -4.32
CA VAL A 100 -10.08 14.24 -5.43
C VAL A 100 -8.66 14.13 -4.87
N TYR A 101 -8.23 12.92 -4.52
CA TYR A 101 -6.86 12.66 -4.07
C TYR A 101 -5.91 12.60 -5.26
N SER A 102 -5.02 13.58 -5.34
CA SER A 102 -4.13 13.78 -6.50
C SER A 102 -2.70 13.33 -6.24
N SER A 103 -2.28 13.33 -4.98
CA SER A 103 -0.89 13.08 -4.60
C SER A 103 -0.74 12.55 -3.17
N TYR A 104 0.47 12.10 -2.83
CA TYR A 104 0.81 11.56 -1.52
C TYR A 104 2.28 11.79 -1.20
N TYR A 105 2.64 11.65 0.07
CA TYR A 105 4.04 11.59 0.51
C TYR A 105 4.46 10.13 0.75
N PRO A 106 5.44 9.61 -0.02
CA PRO A 106 5.85 8.22 0.11
C PRO A 106 6.39 7.88 1.49
N LYS A 107 5.92 6.78 2.06
CA LYS A 107 6.33 6.23 3.37
C LYS A 107 6.02 7.14 4.55
N LYS A 108 5.09 8.09 4.39
CA LYS A 108 4.73 9.09 5.41
C LYS A 108 3.27 9.04 5.81
N ARG A 109 2.50 8.07 5.29
CA ARG A 109 1.07 7.90 5.56
C ARG A 109 0.28 9.20 5.41
N MET A 110 0.57 9.95 4.35
CA MET A 110 -0.11 11.20 4.06
C MET A 110 -0.55 11.30 2.60
N LEU A 111 -1.86 11.46 2.41
CA LEU A 111 -2.47 11.77 1.12
C LEU A 111 -2.70 13.28 1.02
N ILE A 112 -2.84 13.76 -0.21
CA ILE A 112 -3.19 15.15 -0.51
C ILE A 112 -4.42 15.11 -1.41
N GLY A 113 -5.52 15.65 -0.89
CA GLY A 113 -6.71 15.98 -1.66
C GLY A 113 -6.57 17.36 -2.27
N SER A 114 -7.06 17.52 -3.49
CA SER A 114 -7.12 18.80 -4.19
C SER A 114 -8.57 19.09 -4.53
N TYR A 115 -9.06 20.24 -4.10
CA TYR A 115 -10.40 20.73 -4.46
C TYR A 115 -10.25 22.07 -5.15
N ALA A 116 -10.95 22.26 -6.26
CA ALA A 116 -10.99 23.53 -6.97
C ALA A 116 -12.45 23.94 -7.19
N HIS A 117 -12.79 25.17 -6.81
CA HIS A 117 -14.14 25.72 -6.95
C HIS A 117 -14.07 27.23 -7.15
N MET A 118 -14.79 27.74 -8.15
CA MET A 118 -14.92 29.17 -8.47
C MET A 118 -13.57 29.91 -8.48
N GLY A 119 -12.55 29.33 -9.12
CA GLY A 119 -11.21 29.91 -9.22
C GLY A 119 -10.33 29.81 -7.97
N GLN A 120 -10.83 29.21 -6.87
CA GLN A 120 -10.06 28.89 -5.68
C GLN A 120 -9.62 27.43 -5.70
N SER A 121 -8.39 27.16 -5.27
CA SER A 121 -7.82 25.84 -5.12
C SER A 121 -7.41 25.60 -3.66
N THR A 122 -7.79 24.46 -3.12
CA THR A 122 -7.42 24.02 -1.77
C THR A 122 -6.72 22.67 -1.84
N GLU A 123 -5.49 22.61 -1.35
CA GLU A 123 -4.82 21.35 -1.02
C GLU A 123 -5.08 21.02 0.44
N THR A 124 -5.68 19.85 0.71
CA THR A 124 -5.88 19.33 2.06
C THR A 124 -5.00 18.11 2.27
N TYR A 125 -4.30 18.07 3.40
CA TYR A 125 -3.32 17.04 3.75
C TYR A 125 -3.95 16.10 4.77
N TYR A 126 -4.01 14.81 4.44
CA TYR A 126 -4.72 13.78 5.19
C TYR A 126 -3.76 12.73 5.71
N ARG A 127 -3.70 12.57 7.04
CA ARG A 127 -3.06 11.40 7.66
C ARG A 127 -4.08 10.27 7.80
N SER A 128 -3.64 9.11 8.30
CA SER A 128 -4.55 8.03 8.70
C SER A 128 -5.63 8.47 9.71
N SER A 129 -5.35 9.50 10.52
CA SER A 129 -6.30 10.09 11.49
C SER A 129 -7.23 11.15 10.89
N GLY A 130 -7.19 11.39 9.58
CA GLY A 130 -7.99 12.42 8.90
C GLY A 130 -7.19 13.67 8.49
N ALA A 131 -7.92 14.70 8.06
CA ALA A 131 -7.36 15.98 7.63
C ALA A 131 -6.60 16.67 8.77
N CYS A 132 -5.42 17.22 8.47
CA CYS A 132 -4.58 17.86 9.49
C CYS A 132 -4.05 19.25 9.10
N LEU A 133 -3.94 19.53 7.80
CA LEU A 133 -3.50 20.82 7.27
C LEU A 133 -4.26 21.13 5.98
N SER A 134 -4.46 22.41 5.68
CA SER A 134 -4.85 22.84 4.34
C SER A 134 -4.12 24.10 3.90
N LYS A 135 -4.01 24.26 2.58
CA LYS A 135 -3.52 25.45 1.90
C LYS A 135 -4.52 25.83 0.82
N SER A 136 -5.04 27.05 0.89
CA SER A 136 -5.97 27.60 -0.11
C SER A 136 -5.35 28.80 -0.82
N GLN A 137 -5.57 28.90 -2.12
CA GLN A 137 -5.08 29.98 -2.99
C GLN A 137 -5.97 30.11 -4.24
N GLY A 138 -6.06 31.30 -4.84
CA GLY A 138 -6.79 31.51 -6.09
C GLY A 138 -7.62 32.80 -6.07
N LEU A 139 -8.66 32.85 -6.91
CA LEU A 139 -9.49 34.03 -7.13
C LEU A 139 -10.10 34.55 -5.81
N GLY A 140 -9.93 35.85 -5.54
CA GLY A 140 -10.36 36.50 -4.29
C GLY A 140 -9.42 36.28 -3.09
N ILE A 141 -8.42 35.40 -3.18
CA ILE A 141 -7.44 35.16 -2.12
C ILE A 141 -6.15 35.94 -2.43
N ARG A 142 -6.02 37.15 -1.88
CA ARG A 142 -4.83 38.02 -2.07
C ARG A 142 -3.53 37.37 -1.57
N LYS A 143 -3.61 36.59 -0.49
CA LYS A 143 -2.48 35.83 0.10
C LYS A 143 -2.95 34.43 0.46
N SER A 144 -2.16 33.40 0.18
CA SER A 144 -2.52 32.02 0.50
C SER A 144 -2.91 31.86 1.97
N ILE A 145 -4.02 31.15 2.20
CA ILE A 145 -4.53 30.83 3.53
C ILE A 145 -3.98 29.46 3.93
N TYR A 146 -3.48 29.35 5.16
CA TYR A 146 -2.94 28.10 5.70
C TYR A 146 -3.68 27.77 6.99
N ASN A 147 -4.16 26.54 7.10
CA ASN A 147 -4.90 26.10 8.28
C ASN A 147 -4.28 24.85 8.89
N LYS A 148 -4.38 24.74 10.22
CA LYS A 148 -4.33 23.48 10.96
C LYS A 148 -5.75 22.98 11.16
N ILE A 149 -5.98 21.69 10.92
CA ILE A 149 -7.28 21.05 11.00
C ILE A 149 -7.29 20.06 12.16
N SER A 150 -8.38 20.05 12.92
CA SER A 150 -8.65 19.07 13.98
C SER A 150 -10.13 18.71 13.96
N GLY A 151 -10.48 17.51 13.48
CA GLY A 151 -11.87 17.16 13.21
C GLY A 151 -12.48 18.12 12.18
N TYR A 152 -13.57 18.79 12.54
CA TYR A 152 -14.26 19.79 11.71
C TYR A 152 -13.76 21.22 11.94
N SER A 153 -12.81 21.45 12.85
CA SER A 153 -12.32 22.78 13.20
C SER A 153 -11.11 23.20 12.35
N TYR A 154 -11.13 24.45 11.89
CA TYR A 154 -10.05 25.08 11.13
C TYR A 154 -9.44 26.23 11.93
N LYS A 155 -8.12 26.16 12.17
CA LYS A 155 -7.37 27.24 12.79
C LYS A 155 -6.38 27.82 11.79
N SER A 156 -6.55 29.10 11.44
CA SER A 156 -5.59 29.82 10.60
C SER A 156 -4.21 29.88 11.27
N ILE A 157 -3.16 29.66 10.48
CA ILE A 157 -1.76 29.65 10.91
C ILE A 157 -0.89 30.36 9.87
N SER A 158 0.30 30.79 10.28
CA SER A 158 1.27 31.36 9.33
C SER A 158 1.83 30.30 8.37
N LYS A 159 2.31 30.75 7.20
CA LYS A 159 3.06 29.92 6.23
C LYS A 159 4.24 29.18 6.88
N SER A 160 4.96 29.85 7.79
CA SER A 160 6.11 29.27 8.50
C SER A 160 5.66 28.11 9.41
N THR A 161 4.61 28.32 10.19
CA THR A 161 4.03 27.29 11.06
C THR A 161 3.51 26.11 10.25
N PHE A 162 2.83 26.37 9.12
CA PHE A 162 2.39 25.34 8.19
C PHE A 162 3.57 24.51 7.68
N ASN A 163 4.61 25.16 7.14
CA ASN A 163 5.79 24.49 6.58
C ASN A 163 6.54 23.67 7.65
N LYS A 164 6.71 24.22 8.86
CA LYS A 164 7.35 23.51 9.99
C LYS A 164 6.54 22.28 10.39
N THR A 165 5.22 22.41 10.45
CA THR A 165 4.32 21.30 10.80
C THR A 165 4.31 20.22 9.71
N LEU A 166 4.21 20.63 8.44
CA LEU A 166 4.29 19.70 7.31
C LEU A 166 5.63 18.94 7.31
N LYS A 167 6.75 19.65 7.51
CA LYS A 167 8.09 19.05 7.61
C LYS A 167 8.20 18.05 8.75
N LYS A 168 7.53 18.27 9.89
CA LYS A 168 7.45 17.27 10.98
C LYS A 168 6.75 15.98 10.52
N TYR A 169 5.73 16.08 9.67
CA TYR A 169 5.01 14.92 9.16
C TYR A 169 5.77 14.18 8.05
N VAL A 170 6.41 14.91 7.12
CA VAL A 170 6.98 14.30 5.89
C VAL A 170 8.49 14.29 5.80
N GLY A 171 9.18 14.97 6.71
CA GLY A 171 10.62 15.19 6.61
C GLY A 171 11.00 15.85 5.29
N SER A 172 12.00 15.29 4.61
CA SER A 172 12.49 15.73 3.30
C SER A 172 11.81 15.07 2.10
N LYS A 173 10.78 14.22 2.32
CA LYS A 173 10.14 13.50 1.22
C LYS A 173 9.38 14.47 0.31
N LYS A 174 9.57 14.33 -0.99
CA LYS A 174 8.80 15.05 -2.02
C LYS A 174 7.46 14.37 -2.25
N LYS A 175 6.42 15.15 -2.56
CA LYS A 175 5.12 14.63 -2.96
C LYS A 175 5.22 13.87 -4.29
N LYS A 176 4.46 12.79 -4.45
CA LYS A 176 4.29 12.02 -5.70
C LYS A 176 2.83 12.06 -6.14
N LYS A 177 2.59 12.14 -7.45
CA LYS A 177 1.25 12.03 -8.02
C LYS A 177 0.73 10.60 -7.87
N ILE A 178 -0.57 10.46 -7.62
CA ILE A 178 -1.26 9.18 -7.65
C ILE A 178 -1.62 8.91 -9.11
N LYS A 179 -1.10 7.81 -9.67
CA LYS A 179 -1.43 7.38 -11.03
C LYS A 179 -2.62 6.42 -10.96
N ASN A 180 -3.83 6.96 -11.03
CA ASN A 180 -5.06 6.19 -10.99
C ASN A 180 -5.31 5.47 -12.32
N TYR A 181 -5.79 4.24 -12.20
CA TYR A 181 -6.24 3.39 -13.31
C TYR A 181 -7.70 3.02 -13.08
N ARG A 182 -8.52 3.07 -14.14
CA ARG A 182 -9.88 2.48 -14.11
C ARG A 182 -9.78 0.99 -13.84
N ASN A 183 -10.74 0.43 -13.10
CA ASN A 183 -10.77 -0.98 -12.74
C ASN A 183 -11.22 -1.89 -13.91
N THR A 184 -10.40 -1.99 -14.95
CA THR A 184 -10.58 -2.94 -16.06
C THR A 184 -9.68 -4.15 -15.89
N ALA A 185 -10.05 -5.29 -16.48
CA ALA A 185 -9.20 -6.49 -16.48
C ALA A 185 -7.81 -6.21 -17.04
N ALA A 186 -7.71 -5.44 -18.13
CA ALA A 186 -6.45 -5.01 -18.73
C ALA A 186 -5.57 -4.22 -17.75
N ASN A 187 -6.14 -3.26 -17.02
CA ASN A 187 -5.38 -2.48 -16.04
C ASN A 187 -4.96 -3.32 -14.85
N ARG A 188 -5.81 -4.23 -14.35
CA ARG A 188 -5.44 -5.17 -13.28
C ARG A 188 -4.27 -6.06 -13.70
N ASN A 189 -4.31 -6.62 -14.91
CA ASN A 189 -3.23 -7.44 -15.46
C ASN A 189 -1.92 -6.65 -15.62
N LYS A 190 -2.00 -5.37 -15.98
CA LYS A 190 -0.83 -4.50 -16.16
C LYS A 190 -0.18 -4.07 -14.85
N VAL A 191 -0.98 -3.81 -13.82
CA VAL A 191 -0.52 -3.11 -12.61
C VAL A 191 -0.42 -4.02 -11.39
N LEU A 192 -1.25 -5.06 -11.29
CA LEU A 192 -1.38 -5.95 -10.12
C LEU A 192 -0.92 -7.39 -10.41
N LYS A 193 0.06 -7.55 -11.30
CA LYS A 193 0.68 -8.86 -11.62
C LYS A 193 1.72 -9.26 -10.58
#